data_AF-A0A0C9T859-F1
#
_entry.id   AF-A0A0C9T859-F1
#
_cell.length_a   1.000
_cell.length_b   1.000
_cell.length_c   1.000
_cell.angle_alpha   90.00
_cell.angle_beta   90.00
_cell.angle_gamma   90.00
#
_symmetry.space_group_name_H-M   'P 1'
#
loop_
_entity.id
_entity.type
_entity.pdbx_description
1 polymer ?
#
loop_
_entity_poly.entity_id
_entity_poly.type
_entity_poly.pdbx_seq_one_letter_code
_entity_poly.pdbx_strand_id
1 'polypeptide(L)' 'DKRPPSRHVLKFYKDLPRRSCSIITQLRTGFIGLNSYLYKVKAVDSPKCPHCQVTESVTHFLLHCRRYIQQR' A
#
# COMPACT_ATOMS: atom_id res chain seq x y z
N ASP A 1 -20.52 5.80 -0.44
CA ASP A 1 -20.40 7.17 0.11
C ASP A 1 -19.99 8.10 -1.04
N LYS A 2 -20.71 9.20 -1.28
CA LYS A 2 -20.46 10.16 -2.38
C LYS A 2 -19.93 11.51 -1.86
N ARG A 3 -19.49 11.58 -0.60
CA ARG A 3 -19.04 12.84 -0.02
C ARG A 3 -17.72 13.26 -0.69
N PRO A 4 -17.59 14.53 -1.11
CA PRO A 4 -16.33 15.01 -1.65
C PRO A 4 -15.22 14.91 -0.59
N PRO A 5 -13.96 14.71 -1.01
CA PRO A 5 -12.84 14.65 -0.08
C PRO A 5 -12.75 15.95 0.73
N SER A 6 -12.42 15.83 2.01
CA SER A 6 -12.29 17.00 2.88
C SER A 6 -11.18 17.93 2.39
N ARG A 7 -11.32 19.23 2.69
CA ARG A 7 -10.33 20.26 2.31
C ARG A 7 -8.93 19.94 2.84
N HIS A 8 -8.84 19.28 3.98
CA HIS A 8 -7.58 18.82 4.57
C HIS A 8 -6.88 17.77 3.70
N VAL A 9 -7.63 16.79 3.20
CA VAL A 9 -7.11 15.75 2.29
C VAL A 9 -6.65 16.38 0.98
N LEU A 10 -7.40 17.31 0.42
CA LEU A 10 -7.02 18.02 -0.81
C LEU A 10 -5.73 18.85 -0.62
N LYS A 11 -5.60 19.53 0.51
CA LYS A 11 -4.38 20.29 0.84
C LYS A 11 -3.15 19.38 0.96
N PHE A 12 -3.31 18.20 1.56
CA PHE A 12 -2.22 17.23 1.70
C PHE A 12 -1.65 16.76 0.35
N TYR A 13 -2.51 16.58 -0.66
CA TYR A 13 -2.08 16.14 -1.99
C TYR A 13 -1.70 17.27 -2.94
N LYS A 14 -2.00 18.54 -2.60
CA LYS A 14 -1.83 19.68 -3.49
C LYS A 14 -0.39 19.89 -3.93
N ASP A 15 0.55 19.72 -3.01
CA ASP A 15 1.98 20.03 -3.24
C ASP A 15 2.80 18.78 -3.59
N LEU A 16 2.14 17.62 -3.77
CA LEU A 16 2.79 16.36 -4.07
C LEU A 16 2.76 16.06 -5.57
N PRO A 17 3.85 15.49 -6.14
CA PRO A 17 3.83 14.96 -7.49
C PRO A 17 2.72 13.91 -7.64
N ARG A 18 2.06 13.88 -8.80
CA ARG A 18 0.99 12.93 -9.10
C ARG A 18 1.37 11.47 -8.82
N ARG A 19 2.62 11.09 -9.08
CA ARG A 19 3.15 9.75 -8.77
C ARG A 19 3.08 9.44 -7.27
N SER A 20 3.53 10.37 -6.42
CA SER A 20 3.48 10.23 -4.97
C SER A 20 2.05 10.14 -4.46
N CYS A 21 1.14 10.98 -4.98
CA CYS A 21 -0.29 10.91 -4.65
C CYS A 21 -0.89 9.54 -4.97
N SER A 22 -0.55 8.98 -6.14
CA SER A 22 -0.99 7.64 -6.55
C SER A 22 -0.49 6.57 -5.59
N ILE A 23 0.81 6.58 -5.25
CA ILE A 23 1.40 5.62 -4.32
C ILE A 23 0.72 5.70 -2.95
N ILE A 24 0.53 6.90 -2.41
CA ILE A 24 -0.14 7.08 -1.11
C ILE A 24 -1.59 6.58 -1.16
N THR A 25 -2.30 6.81 -2.26
CA THR A 25 -3.67 6.32 -2.43
C THR A 25 -3.73 4.80 -2.46
N GLN A 26 -2.81 4.16 -3.21
CA GLN A 26 -2.68 2.70 -3.27
C GLN A 26 -2.31 2.11 -1.89
N LEU A 27 -1.40 2.75 -1.16
CA LEU A 27 -1.03 2.32 0.21
C LEU A 27 -2.20 2.44 1.18
N ARG A 28 -2.95 3.56 1.14
CA ARG A 28 -4.11 3.77 2.04
C ARG A 28 -5.26 2.81 1.76
N THR A 29 -5.50 2.47 0.50
CA THR A 29 -6.59 1.57 0.09
C THR A 29 -6.19 0.09 0.14
N GLY A 30 -4.89 -0.20 0.15
CA GLY A 30 -4.37 -1.56 0.04
C GLY A 30 -4.44 -2.13 -1.39
N PHE A 31 -4.88 -1.34 -2.38
CA PHE A 31 -4.90 -1.70 -3.80
C PHE A 31 -3.52 -1.43 -4.43
N ILE A 32 -2.51 -2.13 -3.91
CA ILE A 32 -1.12 -2.03 -4.34
C ILE A 32 -0.61 -3.43 -4.69
N GLY A 33 0.45 -3.54 -5.50
CA GLY A 33 1.07 -4.80 -5.92
C GLY A 33 1.78 -5.58 -4.81
N LEU A 34 1.18 -5.69 -3.63
CA LEU A 34 1.63 -6.57 -2.54
C LEU A 34 0.89 -7.90 -2.60
N ASN A 35 1.53 -8.97 -2.15
CA ASN A 35 0.98 -10.32 -2.30
C ASN A 35 -0.42 -10.50 -1.67
N SER A 36 -0.73 -9.77 -0.59
CA SER A 36 -2.09 -9.80 -0.02
C SER A 36 -3.18 -9.33 -0.99
N TYR A 37 -2.92 -8.32 -1.81
CA TYR A 37 -3.87 -7.85 -2.81
C TYR A 37 -3.83 -8.71 -4.07
N LEU A 38 -2.62 -9.04 -4.55
CA LEU A 38 -2.43 -9.88 -5.72
C LEU A 38 -3.10 -11.26 -5.56
N TYR A 39 -3.07 -11.83 -4.35
CA TYR A 39 -3.77 -13.07 -4.05
C TYR A 39 -5.29 -12.93 -4.14
N LYS A 40 -5.86 -11.82 -3.67
CA LYS A 40 -7.32 -11.54 -3.76
C LYS A 40 -7.79 -11.47 -5.21
N VAL A 41 -6.97 -10.92 -6.10
CA VAL A 41 -7.27 -10.86 -7.55
C VAL A 41 -6.78 -12.08 -8.32
N LYS A 42 -6.30 -13.13 -7.62
CA LYS A 42 -5.79 -14.39 -8.20
C LYS A 42 -4.60 -14.21 -9.16
N ALA A 43 -3.80 -13.16 -8.96
CA ALA A 43 -2.58 -12.91 -9.73
C ALA A 43 -1.35 -13.65 -9.17
N VAL A 44 -1.42 -14.13 -7.92
CA VAL A 44 -0.39 -14.96 -7.27
C VAL A 44 -1.05 -16.07 -6.47
N ASP A 45 -0.33 -17.17 -6.27
CA ASP A 45 -0.85 -18.36 -5.58
C ASP A 45 -0.85 -18.25 -4.05
N SER A 46 -0.09 -17.31 -3.49
CA SER A 46 0.05 -17.15 -2.04
C SER A 46 0.11 -15.67 -1.63
N PRO A 47 -0.58 -15.29 -0.54
CA PRO A 47 -0.53 -13.93 -0.01
C PRO A 47 0.71 -13.67 0.86
N LYS A 48 1.58 -14.67 1.05
CA LYS A 48 2.71 -14.62 1.98
C LYS A 48 3.91 -13.86 1.41
N CYS A 49 4.56 -13.06 2.24
CA CYS A 49 5.84 -12.46 1.94
C CYS A 49 6.91 -13.55 1.83
N PRO A 50 7.71 -13.60 0.76
CA PRO A 50 8.74 -14.64 0.57
C PRO A 50 9.81 -14.63 1.66
N HIS A 51 10.07 -13.46 2.28
CA HIS A 51 11.10 -13.28 3.31
C HIS A 51 10.62 -13.55 4.73
N CYS A 52 9.35 -13.26 5.02
CA CYS A 52 8.81 -13.32 6.39
C CYS A 52 7.79 -14.44 6.59
N GLN A 53 7.33 -15.10 5.52
CA GLN A 53 6.33 -16.19 5.54
C GLN A 53 4.98 -15.84 6.19
N VAL A 54 4.72 -14.54 6.40
CA VAL A 54 3.46 -13.98 6.86
C VAL A 54 2.78 -13.21 5.74
N THR A 55 1.48 -12.95 5.84
CA THR A 55 0.72 -12.19 4.84
C THR A 55 1.36 -10.83 4.55
N GLU A 56 1.64 -10.55 3.28
CA GLU A 56 2.25 -9.29 2.85
C GLU A 56 1.18 -8.21 2.67
N SER A 57 0.75 -7.63 3.80
CA SER A 57 -0.09 -6.43 3.83
C SER A 57 0.74 -5.14 3.73
N VAL A 58 0.08 -4.00 3.54
CA VAL A 58 0.73 -2.68 3.60
C VAL A 58 1.43 -2.45 4.94
N THR A 59 0.80 -2.85 6.05
CA THR A 59 1.41 -2.76 7.39
C THR A 59 2.64 -3.64 7.51
N HIS A 60 2.58 -4.88 7.00
CA HIS A 60 3.75 -5.75 6.97
C HIS A 60 4.87 -5.11 6.14
N PHE A 61 4.57 -4.69 4.92
CA PHE A 61 5.53 -4.09 3.99
C PHE A 61 6.24 -2.87 4.59
N LEU A 62 5.50 -1.92 5.17
CA LEU A 62 6.07 -0.68 5.71
C LEU A 62 6.74 -0.88 7.08
N LEU A 63 6.16 -1.69 7.97
CA LEU A 63 6.53 -1.70 9.40
C LEU A 63 7.22 -2.99 9.88
N HIS A 64 7.06 -4.12 9.19
CA HIS A 64 7.50 -5.42 9.71
C HIS A 64 8.35 -6.26 8.74
N CYS A 65 8.39 -5.92 7.46
CA CYS A 65 9.08 -6.74 6.47
C CYS A 65 10.60 -6.63 6.66
N ARG A 66 11.24 -7.77 6.94
CA ARG A 66 12.68 -7.84 7.23
C ARG A 66 13.55 -7.36 6.06
N ARG A 67 13.08 -7.57 4.83
CA ARG A 67 13.77 -7.13 3.62
C ARG A 67 13.93 -5.61 3.53
N TYR A 68 12.95 -4.85 4.02
CA TYR A 68 12.87 -3.40 3.83
C TYR A 68 13.30 -2.61 5.07
N ILE A 69 13.92 -3.25 6.07
CA ILE A 69 14.35 -2.58 7.30
C ILE A 69 15.35 -1.45 7.01
N GLN A 70 16.27 -1.64 6.05
CA GLN A 70 17.31 -0.65 5.73
C GLN A 70 16.80 0.58 4.97
N GLN A 71 15.63 0.49 4.33
CA GLN A 71 15.06 1.55 3.50
C GLN A 71 13.96 2.34 4.22
N ARG A 72 13.72 2.00 5.49
CA ARG A 72 12.82 2.72 6.39
C ARG A 72 13.56 3.89 7.04
#